data_AF-A0A349Z8V9-F1
#
_entry.id   AF-A0A349Z8V9-F1
#
_cell.length_a   1.000
_cell.length_b   1.000
_cell.length_c   1.000
_cell.angle_alpha   90.00
_cell.angle_beta   90.00
_cell.angle_gamma   90.00
#
_symmetry.space_group_name_H-M   'P 1'
#
loop_
_entity.id
_entity.type
_entity.pdbx_description
1 polymer ?
#
loop_
_entity_poly.entity_id
_entity_poly.type
_entity_poly.pdbx_seq_one_letter_code
_entity_poly.pdbx_strand_id
1 'polypeptide(L)'
;MKAFITVLLAVLHGGAGLAILIVSSWFIAACAVAPVNFNYMLPAVVIRALALIRIGSGYAHMWVGHKHLLQLTSLLRVQLFERLFAAQIRQRSEEVEALASHTEAIAAVWVGWVSQQASAVLMLVVSAVTLLVLDIPFAGWTIALGVIW
;
A
#
# COMPACT_ATOMS: atom_id res chain seq x y z
N MET A 1 -8.24 -12.52 9.49
CA MET A 1 -8.86 -12.33 8.16
C MET A 1 -8.64 -10.94 7.55
N LYS A 2 -8.86 -9.82 8.27
CA LYS A 2 -8.71 -8.47 7.71
C LYS A 2 -7.31 -8.16 7.15
N ALA A 3 -6.24 -8.63 7.81
CA ALA A 3 -4.86 -8.43 7.38
C ALA A 3 -4.50 -9.12 6.03
N PHE A 4 -5.13 -10.26 5.71
CA PHE A 4 -4.87 -10.93 4.43
C PHE A 4 -5.49 -10.15 3.26
N ILE A 5 -6.68 -9.58 3.46
CA ILE A 5 -7.37 -8.77 2.46
C ILE A 5 -6.59 -7.48 2.18
N THR A 6 -6.02 -6.84 3.21
CA THR A 6 -5.18 -5.65 3.01
C THR A 6 -3.92 -5.98 2.22
N VAL A 7 -3.24 -7.09 2.55
CA VAL A 7 -2.06 -7.53 1.79
C VAL A 7 -2.42 -7.83 0.33
N LEU A 8 -3.50 -8.57 0.09
CA LEU A 8 -3.96 -8.89 -1.26
C LEU A 8 -4.27 -7.62 -2.08
N LEU A 9 -4.94 -6.63 -1.49
CA LEU A 9 -5.24 -5.37 -2.15
C LEU A 9 -3.99 -4.53 -2.42
N ALA A 10 -3.03 -4.51 -1.50
CA ALA A 10 -1.76 -3.84 -1.70
C ALA A 10 -0.98 -4.47 -2.87
N VAL A 11 -0.96 -5.79 -2.96
CA VAL A 11 -0.37 -6.54 -4.09
C VAL A 11 -1.08 -6.20 -5.40
N LEU A 12 -2.40 -6.21 -5.43
CA LEU A 12 -3.19 -5.87 -6.62
C LEU A 12 -2.95 -4.42 -7.05
N HIS A 13 -2.90 -3.48 -6.11
CA HIS A 13 -2.62 -2.07 -6.38
C HIS A 13 -1.22 -1.91 -7.00
N GLY A 14 -0.21 -2.53 -6.39
CA GLY A 14 1.15 -2.46 -6.89
C GLY A 14 1.30 -3.14 -8.26
N GLY A 15 0.79 -4.36 -8.41
CA GLY A 15 0.81 -5.10 -9.66
C GLY A 15 0.13 -4.36 -10.81
N ALA A 16 -1.03 -3.75 -10.55
CA ALA A 16 -1.71 -2.92 -11.55
C ALA A 16 -0.87 -1.68 -11.91
N GLY A 17 -0.22 -1.03 -10.94
CA GLY A 17 0.70 0.08 -11.19
C GLY A 17 1.88 -0.31 -12.09
N LEU A 18 2.53 -1.43 -11.79
CA LEU A 18 3.64 -1.95 -12.59
C LEU A 18 3.19 -2.34 -14.01
N ALA A 19 2.04 -3.03 -14.12
CA ALA A 19 1.48 -3.42 -15.40
C ALA A 19 1.15 -2.20 -16.28
N ILE A 20 0.64 -1.10 -15.71
CA ILE A 20 0.43 0.15 -16.44
C ILE A 20 1.76 0.66 -17.01
N LEU A 21 2.84 0.67 -16.23
CA LEU A 21 4.14 1.13 -16.70
C LEU A 21 4.66 0.27 -17.86
N ILE A 22 4.62 -1.06 -17.71
CA ILE A 22 5.08 -2.00 -18.75
C ILE A 22 4.29 -1.82 -20.04
N VAL A 23 2.95 -1.84 -19.95
CA VAL A 23 2.07 -1.69 -21.12
C VAL A 23 2.23 -0.31 -21.75
N SER A 24 2.40 0.74 -20.95
CA SER A 24 2.61 2.10 -21.45
C SER A 24 3.94 2.23 -22.18
N SER A 25 5.02 1.66 -21.64
CA SER A 25 6.34 1.66 -22.29
C SER A 25 6.31 0.95 -23.64
N TRP A 26 5.69 -0.25 -23.70
CA TRP A 26 5.49 -0.96 -24.96
C TRP A 26 4.63 -0.16 -25.94
N PHE A 27 3.54 0.44 -25.47
CA PHE A 27 2.62 1.21 -26.31
C PHE A 27 3.28 2.45 -26.92
N ILE A 28 4.10 3.17 -26.17
CA ILE A 28 4.87 4.32 -26.66
C ILE A 28 5.85 3.86 -27.76
N ALA A 29 6.59 2.78 -27.52
CA ALA A 29 7.52 2.23 -28.51
C ALA A 29 6.80 1.74 -29.77
N ALA A 30 5.65 1.09 -29.63
CA ALA A 30 4.83 0.64 -30.75
C ALA A 30 4.33 1.83 -31.59
N CYS A 31 3.87 2.90 -30.96
CA CYS A 31 3.43 4.13 -31.64
C CYS A 31 4.55 4.81 -32.43
N ALA A 32 5.81 4.69 -32.00
CA ALA A 32 6.95 5.27 -32.72
C ALA A 32 7.21 4.60 -34.09
N VAL A 33 6.84 3.33 -34.24
CA VAL A 33 7.07 2.54 -35.47
C VAL A 33 5.75 2.15 -36.14
N ALA A 34 4.63 2.67 -35.64
CA ALA A 34 3.29 2.23 -36.03
C ALA A 34 2.93 2.61 -37.49
N PRO A 35 2.37 1.68 -38.28
CA PRO A 35 1.80 1.98 -39.58
C PRO A 35 0.46 2.74 -39.46
N VAL A 36 0.00 3.35 -40.56
CA VAL A 36 -1.19 4.23 -40.61
C VAL A 36 -2.49 3.56 -40.09
N ASN A 37 -2.58 2.23 -40.16
CA ASN A 37 -3.74 1.45 -39.71
C ASN A 37 -3.57 0.85 -38.29
N PHE A 38 -2.62 1.33 -37.49
CA PHE A 38 -2.40 0.82 -36.15
C PHE A 38 -3.57 1.11 -35.20
N ASN A 39 -4.13 0.05 -34.62
CA ASN A 39 -5.25 0.17 -33.68
C ASN A 39 -4.76 0.54 -32.28
N TYR A 40 -4.62 1.83 -32.03
CA TYR A 40 -4.27 2.39 -30.72
C TYR A 40 -5.37 2.25 -29.66
N MET A 41 -6.60 1.91 -30.08
CA MET A 41 -7.76 1.86 -29.20
C MET A 41 -7.69 0.66 -28.23
N LEU A 42 -7.14 -0.46 -28.70
CA LEU A 42 -7.06 -1.70 -27.93
C LEU A 42 -6.06 -1.57 -26.75
N PRO A 43 -4.81 -1.09 -26.95
CA PRO A 43 -3.92 -0.77 -25.84
C PRO A 43 -4.48 0.31 -24.90
N ALA A 44 -5.15 1.34 -25.44
CA ALA A 44 -5.72 2.41 -24.63
C ALA A 44 -6.80 1.91 -23.65
N VAL A 45 -7.66 0.97 -24.08
CA VAL A 45 -8.66 0.34 -23.21
C VAL A 45 -8.00 -0.49 -22.11
N VAL A 46 -6.95 -1.25 -22.43
CA VAL A 46 -6.20 -2.05 -21.44
C VAL A 46 -5.58 -1.15 -20.37
N ILE A 47 -4.92 -0.05 -20.76
CA ILE A 47 -4.31 0.89 -19.81
C ILE A 47 -5.38 1.48 -18.87
N ARG A 48 -6.55 1.86 -19.40
CA ARG A 48 -7.66 2.38 -18.58
C ARG A 48 -8.21 1.33 -17.63
N ALA A 49 -8.41 0.10 -18.08
CA ALA A 49 -8.88 -0.98 -17.22
C ALA A 49 -7.91 -1.24 -16.06
N LEU A 50 -6.60 -1.29 -16.35
CA LEU A 50 -5.57 -1.42 -15.32
C LEU A 50 -5.55 -0.22 -14.36
N ALA A 51 -5.72 1.00 -14.87
CA ALA A 51 -5.81 2.21 -14.05
C ALA A 51 -7.01 2.17 -13.09
N LEU A 52 -8.17 1.71 -13.55
CA LEU A 52 -9.35 1.53 -12.69
C LEU A 52 -9.12 0.46 -11.61
N ILE A 53 -8.47 -0.65 -11.95
CA ILE A 53 -8.09 -1.69 -10.97
C ILE A 53 -7.14 -1.11 -9.93
N ARG A 54 -6.13 -0.34 -10.34
CA ARG A 54 -5.19 0.33 -9.44
C ARG A 54 -5.91 1.29 -8.49
N ILE A 55 -6.78 2.13 -9.01
CA ILE A 55 -7.54 3.09 -8.19
C ILE A 55 -8.46 2.33 -7.21
N GLY A 56 -9.23 1.36 -7.69
CA GLY A 56 -10.17 0.59 -6.88
C GLY A 56 -9.49 -0.20 -5.76
N SER A 57 -8.38 -0.89 -6.07
CA SER A 57 -7.59 -1.61 -5.06
C SER A 57 -6.95 -0.69 -4.04
N GLY A 58 -6.43 0.47 -4.45
CA GLY A 58 -5.87 1.47 -3.54
C GLY A 58 -6.93 2.06 -2.61
N TYR A 59 -8.11 2.40 -3.16
CA TYR A 59 -9.21 2.95 -2.38
C TYR A 59 -9.76 1.94 -1.36
N ALA A 60 -9.95 0.69 -1.79
CA ALA A 60 -10.42 -0.36 -0.90
C ALA A 60 -9.36 -0.70 0.17
N HIS A 61 -8.07 -0.57 -0.13
CA HIS A 61 -6.98 -0.78 0.83
C HIS A 61 -7.08 0.27 1.94
N MET A 62 -7.19 1.54 1.54
CA MET A 62 -7.34 2.66 2.44
C MET A 62 -8.63 2.59 3.27
N TRP A 63 -9.74 2.15 2.66
CA TRP A 63 -11.02 1.97 3.35
C TRP A 63 -10.96 0.91 4.46
N VAL A 64 -10.35 -0.25 4.19
CA VAL A 64 -10.18 -1.31 5.20
C VAL A 64 -9.27 -0.83 6.33
N GLY A 65 -8.20 -0.10 6.00
CA GLY A 65 -7.32 0.53 6.99
C GLY A 65 -8.07 1.50 7.90
N HIS A 66 -8.91 2.37 7.30
CA HIS A 66 -9.67 3.36 8.05
C HIS A 66 -10.69 2.73 9.00
N LYS A 67 -11.39 1.68 8.56
CA LYS A 67 -12.33 0.94 9.41
C LYS A 67 -11.63 0.34 10.63
N HIS A 68 -10.39 -0.13 10.49
CA HIS A 68 -9.62 -0.68 11.59
C HIS A 68 -9.23 0.41 12.60
N LEU A 69 -8.74 1.56 12.12
CA LEU A 69 -8.39 2.70 12.97
C LEU A 69 -9.59 3.21 13.78
N LEU A 70 -10.74 3.40 13.14
CA LEU A 70 -11.96 3.87 13.82
C LEU A 70 -12.45 2.90 14.90
N GLN A 71 -12.31 1.58 14.67
CA GLN A 71 -12.66 0.58 15.68
C GLN A 71 -11.70 0.62 16.87
N LEU A 72 -10.39 0.77 16.62
CA LEU A 72 -9.39 0.88 17.68
C LEU A 72 -9.59 2.13 18.53
N THR A 73 -9.79 3.29 17.91
CA THR A 73 -10.02 4.54 18.64
C THR A 73 -11.31 4.47 19.46
N SER A 74 -12.36 3.84 18.94
CA SER A 74 -13.61 3.61 19.70
C SER A 74 -13.40 2.73 20.92
N LEU A 75 -12.68 1.61 20.79
CA LEU A 75 -12.40 0.69 21.91
C LEU A 75 -11.52 1.35 22.98
N LEU A 76 -10.48 2.08 22.54
CA LEU A 76 -9.59 2.79 23.45
C LEU A 76 -10.34 3.84 24.26
N ARG A 77 -11.22 4.62 23.62
CA ARG A 77 -12.06 5.61 24.31
C ARG A 77 -12.91 4.96 25.40
N VAL A 78 -13.57 3.83 25.10
CA VAL A 78 -14.42 3.13 26.09
C VAL A 78 -13.59 2.60 27.26
N GLN A 79 -12.46 1.94 27.00
CA GLN A 79 -11.58 1.41 28.05
C GLN A 79 -10.99 2.52 28.94
N LEU A 80 -10.67 3.67 28.34
CA LEU A 80 -10.19 4.85 29.04
C LEU A 80 -11.27 5.40 30.00
N PHE A 81 -12.51 5.51 29.52
CA PHE A 81 -13.64 5.96 30.32
C PHE A 81 -13.95 5.02 31.49
N GLU A 82 -13.93 3.70 31.28
CA GLU A 82 -14.18 2.73 32.36
C GLU A 82 -13.09 2.77 33.43
N ARG A 83 -11.82 2.89 33.04
CA ARG A 83 -10.71 3.02 34.00
C ARG A 83 -10.77 4.31 34.80
N LEU A 84 -11.15 5.43 34.15
CA LEU A 84 -11.41 6.71 34.82
C LEU A 84 -12.54 6.60 35.86
N PHE A 85 -13.60 5.86 35.54
CA PHE A 85 -14.74 5.68 36.44
C PHE A 85 -14.40 4.76 37.63
N ALA A 86 -13.67 3.67 37.37
CA ALA A 86 -13.32 2.67 38.37
C ALA A 86 -12.26 3.14 39.37
N ALA A 87 -11.36 4.03 38.97
CA ALA A 87 -10.16 4.29 39.77
C ALA A 87 -10.31 5.41 40.84
N GLN A 88 -11.35 6.25 40.84
CA GLN A 88 -11.47 7.41 41.77
C GLN A 88 -10.17 8.27 41.89
N ILE A 89 -9.30 8.26 40.88
CA ILE A 89 -7.96 8.87 40.97
C ILE A 89 -8.07 10.39 40.80
N ARG A 90 -7.52 11.11 41.78
CA ARG A 90 -7.55 12.58 41.96
C ARG A 90 -6.62 13.35 40.98
N GLN A 91 -5.68 12.69 40.29
CA GLN A 91 -4.78 13.31 39.30
C GLN A 91 -5.12 12.81 37.89
N ARG A 92 -5.56 13.75 37.03
CA ARG A 92 -6.78 13.54 36.23
C ARG A 92 -6.60 13.57 34.71
N SER A 93 -5.46 13.98 34.15
CA SER A 93 -5.38 14.23 32.70
C SER A 93 -4.12 13.70 32.04
N GLU A 94 -2.94 13.96 32.62
CA GLU A 94 -1.67 13.77 31.89
C GLU A 94 -1.34 12.29 31.60
N GLU A 95 -1.54 11.39 32.56
CA GLU A 95 -1.24 9.95 32.36
C GLU A 95 -2.22 9.25 31.42
N VAL A 96 -3.48 9.70 31.44
CA VAL A 96 -4.55 9.19 30.60
C VAL A 96 -4.38 9.67 29.16
N GLU A 97 -4.06 10.95 28.98
CA GLU A 97 -3.73 11.55 27.69
C GLU A 97 -2.44 10.95 27.10
N ALA A 98 -1.44 10.65 27.94
CA ALA A 98 -0.21 9.99 27.52
C ALA A 98 -0.46 8.57 26.98
N LEU A 99 -1.28 7.75 27.65
CA LEU A 99 -1.57 6.39 27.16
C LEU A 99 -2.45 6.38 25.90
N ALA A 100 -3.42 7.31 25.81
CA ALA A 100 -4.24 7.51 24.63
C ALA A 100 -3.39 7.93 23.43
N SER A 101 -2.54 8.94 23.61
CA SER A 101 -1.63 9.43 22.56
C SER A 101 -0.60 8.39 22.15
N HIS A 102 -0.09 7.57 23.08
CA HIS A 102 0.80 6.44 22.73
C HIS A 102 0.11 5.41 21.85
N THR A 103 -1.17 5.11 22.10
CA THR A 103 -1.87 4.10 21.31
C THR A 103 -2.29 4.65 19.94
N GLU A 104 -2.66 5.93 19.85
CA GLU A 104 -2.87 6.62 18.58
C GLU A 104 -1.58 6.74 17.78
N ALA A 105 -0.43 6.99 18.43
CA ALA A 105 0.88 7.00 17.78
C ALA A 105 1.24 5.62 17.20
N ILE A 106 1.00 4.53 17.92
CA ILE A 106 1.22 3.16 17.41
C ILE A 106 0.31 2.89 16.20
N ALA A 107 -0.95 3.31 16.26
CA ALA A 107 -1.89 3.14 15.15
C ALA A 107 -1.51 3.97 13.92
N ALA A 108 -1.04 5.19 14.12
CA ALA A 108 -0.55 6.09 13.08
C ALA A 108 0.74 5.57 12.43
N VAL A 109 1.69 5.07 13.22
CA VAL A 109 2.91 4.42 12.72
C VAL A 109 2.56 3.16 11.93
N TRP A 110 1.60 2.35 12.40
CA TRP A 110 1.21 1.15 11.68
C TRP A 110 0.60 1.49 10.30
N VAL A 111 -0.33 2.44 10.24
CA VAL A 111 -1.01 2.81 8.98
C VAL A 111 -0.11 3.62 8.05
N GLY A 112 0.72 4.51 8.58
CA GLY A 112 1.63 5.34 7.80
C GLY A 112 2.87 4.58 7.32
N TRP A 113 3.48 3.76 8.17
CA TRP A 113 4.75 3.11 7.85
C TRP A 113 4.56 1.70 7.29
N VAL A 114 3.82 0.82 7.99
CA VAL A 114 3.79 -0.61 7.65
C VAL A 114 3.08 -0.85 6.33
N SER A 115 1.94 -0.20 6.11
CA SER A 115 1.19 -0.28 4.85
C SER A 115 2.00 0.24 3.66
N GLN A 116 2.66 1.38 3.83
CA GLN A 116 3.37 2.06 2.75
C GLN A 116 4.67 1.31 2.40
N GLN A 117 5.44 0.87 3.40
CA GLN A 117 6.65 0.08 3.18
C GLN A 117 6.35 -1.32 2.66
N ALA A 118 5.24 -1.96 3.07
CA ALA A 118 4.87 -3.27 2.53
C ALA A 118 4.68 -3.24 1.01
N SER A 119 4.06 -2.17 0.48
CA SER A 119 3.87 -2.02 -0.97
C SER A 119 5.20 -1.84 -1.71
N ALA A 120 6.11 -1.05 -1.14
CA ALA A 120 7.43 -0.77 -1.72
C ALA A 120 8.33 -2.00 -1.71
N VAL A 121 8.42 -2.70 -0.58
CA VAL A 121 9.19 -3.96 -0.46
C VAL A 121 8.67 -4.99 -1.45
N LEU A 122 7.36 -5.13 -1.59
CA LEU A 122 6.77 -6.12 -2.47
C LEU A 122 7.05 -5.79 -3.95
N MET A 123 7.01 -4.51 -4.33
CA MET A 123 7.45 -4.08 -5.67
C MET A 123 8.94 -4.35 -5.92
N LEU A 124 9.79 -4.12 -4.92
CA LEU A 124 11.23 -4.35 -5.01
C LEU A 124 11.53 -5.85 -5.15
N VAL A 125 10.82 -6.71 -4.43
CA VAL A 125 10.92 -8.17 -4.57
C VAL A 125 10.47 -8.61 -5.96
N VAL A 126 9.33 -8.12 -6.44
CA VAL A 126 8.81 -8.48 -7.77
C VAL A 126 9.79 -8.07 -8.87
N SER A 127 10.38 -6.87 -8.77
CA SER A 127 11.38 -6.39 -9.75
C SER A 127 12.70 -7.16 -9.65
N ALA A 128 13.14 -7.53 -8.46
CA ALA A 128 14.33 -8.37 -8.28
C ALA A 128 14.11 -9.77 -8.88
N VAL A 129 12.95 -10.40 -8.64
CA VAL A 129 12.62 -11.72 -9.18
C VAL A 129 12.54 -11.70 -10.71
N THR A 130 11.91 -10.70 -11.32
CA THR A 130 11.83 -10.62 -12.78
C THR A 130 13.21 -10.43 -13.43
N LEU A 131 14.08 -9.63 -12.82
CA LEU A 131 15.45 -9.45 -13.32
C LEU A 131 16.30 -10.74 -13.22
N LEU A 132 16.10 -11.53 -12.16
CA LEU A 132 16.76 -12.84 -12.01
C LEU A 132 16.25 -13.86 -13.03
N VAL A 133 14.94 -13.90 -13.31
CA VAL A 133 14.36 -14.83 -14.28
C VAL A 133 14.78 -14.52 -15.72
N LEU A 134 15.03 -13.25 -16.03
CA LEU A 134 15.39 -12.80 -17.38
C LEU A 134 16.91 -12.79 -17.65
N ASP A 135 17.74 -13.25 -16.70
CA ASP A 135 19.21 -13.29 -16.78
C ASP A 135 19.84 -11.98 -17.27
N ILE A 136 19.28 -10.83 -16.86
CA ILE A 136 19.73 -9.52 -17.33
C ILE A 136 21.03 -9.16 -16.60
N PRO A 137 22.14 -8.85 -17.31
CA PRO A 137 23.36 -8.36 -16.68
C PRO A 137 23.03 -7.04 -15.98
N PHE A 138 23.31 -6.96 -14.67
CA PHE A 138 22.90 -5.93 -13.67
C PHE A 138 21.81 -6.32 -12.65
N ALA A 139 21.24 -7.53 -12.69
CA ALA A 139 20.27 -7.97 -11.67
C ALA A 139 20.79 -7.88 -10.21
N GLY A 140 22.10 -8.02 -9.99
CA GLY A 140 22.71 -7.88 -8.66
C GLY A 140 22.60 -6.46 -8.06
N TRP A 141 22.50 -5.42 -8.89
CA TRP A 141 22.42 -4.04 -8.41
C TRP A 141 21.07 -3.70 -7.77
N THR A 142 19.98 -4.33 -8.22
CA THR A 142 18.67 -4.12 -7.59
C THR A 142 18.59 -4.78 -6.21
N ILE A 143 19.27 -5.92 -6.03
CA ILE A 143 19.41 -6.57 -4.72
C ILE A 143 20.28 -5.69 -3.80
N ALA A 144 21.39 -5.16 -4.31
CA ALA A 144 22.25 -4.26 -3.52
C ALA A 144 21.52 -2.97 -3.10
N LEU A 145 20.78 -2.34 -4.00
CA LEU A 145 19.96 -1.16 -3.68
C LEU A 145 18.81 -1.50 -2.73
N GLY A 146 18.22 -2.68 -2.84
CA GLY A 146 17.18 -3.16 -1.91
C GLY A 146 17.70 -3.46 -0.50
N VAL A 147 18.99 -3.78 -0.34
CA VAL A 147 19.62 -3.96 0.98
C VAL A 147 20.00 -2.61 1.63
N ILE A 148 20.22 -1.58 0.81
CA ILE A 148 20.55 -0.22 1.26
C ILE A 148 19.31 0.57 1.70
N TRP A 149 18.13 0.22 1.17
CA TRP A 149 16.85 0.86 1.45
C TRP A 149 16.21 0.37 2.75
#